data_AF-A0AAN8ZTI7-F1
#
_entry.id   AF-A0AAN8ZTI7-F1
#
_cell.length_a   1.000
_cell.length_b   1.000
_cell.length_c   1.000
_cell.angle_alpha   90.00
_cell.angle_beta   90.00
_cell.angle_gamma   90.00
#
_symmetry.space_group_name_H-M   'P 1'
#
loop_
_entity.id
_entity.type
_entity.pdbx_description
1 polymer ?
#
loop_
_entity_poly.entity_id
_entity_poly.type
_entity_poly.pdbx_seq_one_letter_code
_entity_poly.pdbx_strand_id
1 'polypeptide(L)'
;MYYSSKLIASLSGYSRGLYQRKCYATAFRLLSTSSSSHGVPEPVEVSQELRPLYLDAQATTPLDPRVLDAMLPYLTYQYGNPHSRTHAYGWESEQAMERAREQVAELIGADKKEIIFTSGATESNNISVKGVARFYKSKKRHVITTQTEHKCVLDSCRALENEGWAVTYLPVQKSGLVSLEDLEAAMRSDTALVSVMTVNNEIGVIQPI
;
A
#
# COMPACT_ATOMS: atom_id res chain seq x y z
N MET A 1 1.85 6.79 0.03
CA MET A 1 1.94 5.33 -0.11
C MET A 1 1.20 4.74 1.08
N TYR A 2 -0.12 4.54 0.95
CA TYR A 2 -0.98 4.07 2.05
C TYR A 2 -0.99 2.53 2.04
N TYR A 3 -0.25 1.91 2.95
CA TYR A 3 -0.29 0.47 3.20
C TYR A 3 -1.30 0.18 4.31
N SER A 4 -2.42 -0.44 3.95
CA SER A 4 -3.39 -0.94 4.92
C SER A 4 -2.95 -2.31 5.43
N SER A 5 -2.67 -2.36 6.73
CA SER A 5 -2.91 -3.46 7.67
C SER A 5 -2.54 -4.91 7.28
N LYS A 6 -1.29 -5.29 7.60
CA LYS A 6 -0.89 -6.48 8.40
C LYS A 6 0.64 -6.61 8.34
N LEU A 7 1.34 -6.20 9.39
CA LEU A 7 2.76 -6.55 9.55
C LEU A 7 3.14 -6.62 11.03
N ILE A 8 2.76 -7.73 11.67
CA ILE A 8 3.44 -8.25 12.86
C ILE A 8 3.95 -9.64 12.45
N ALA A 9 5.19 -9.71 12.01
CA ALA A 9 5.92 -10.96 11.87
C ALA A 9 7.24 -10.81 12.63
N SER A 10 7.26 -11.40 13.82
CA SER A 10 8.48 -11.67 14.59
C SER A 10 9.30 -12.69 13.82
N LEU A 11 10.48 -12.29 13.33
CA LEU A 11 11.52 -13.21 12.90
C LEU A 11 12.79 -12.89 13.67
N SER A 12 12.90 -13.58 14.80
CA SER A 12 14.13 -13.75 15.56
C SER A 12 15.12 -14.62 14.77
N GLY A 13 16.37 -14.17 14.69
CA GLY A 13 17.52 -15.03 14.43
C GLY A 13 18.01 -15.09 12.99
N TYR A 14 18.88 -14.15 12.59
CA TYR A 14 20.06 -14.54 11.82
C TYR A 14 21.23 -13.58 12.07
N SER A 15 22.39 -14.17 12.31
CA SER A 15 23.60 -13.58 12.86
C SER A 15 24.67 -13.43 11.78
N ARG A 16 25.30 -12.24 11.75
CA ARG A 16 26.66 -11.90 11.29
C ARG A 16 26.98 -11.85 9.78
N GLY A 17 27.76 -10.81 9.43
CA GLY A 17 28.52 -10.76 8.18
C GLY A 17 29.43 -9.54 7.95
N LEU A 18 30.15 -9.06 8.97
CA LEU A 18 31.49 -8.40 9.03
C LEU A 18 32.27 -7.85 7.80
N TYR A 19 31.70 -7.61 6.61
CA TYR A 19 32.48 -7.31 5.39
C TYR A 19 32.51 -5.83 4.97
N GLN A 20 31.65 -4.95 5.49
CA GLN A 20 31.58 -3.55 5.06
C GLN A 20 32.55 -2.57 5.75
N ARG A 21 33.27 -3.00 6.80
CA ARG A 21 34.09 -2.08 7.62
C ARG A 21 35.48 -1.74 7.05
N LYS A 22 35.95 -2.41 5.99
CA LYS A 22 37.32 -2.19 5.46
C LYS A 22 37.43 -1.20 4.30
N CYS A 23 36.36 -0.89 3.57
CA CYS A 23 36.46 0.01 2.41
C CYS A 23 36.38 1.50 2.77
N TYR A 24 35.80 1.86 3.92
CA TYR A 24 35.65 3.28 4.30
C TYR A 24 36.91 3.91 4.91
N ALA A 25 37.84 3.12 5.46
CA ALA A 25 38.99 3.64 6.20
C ALA A 25 40.14 4.15 5.30
N THR A 26 40.21 3.72 4.04
CA THR A 26 41.35 4.02 3.16
C THR A 26 41.13 5.26 2.27
N ALA A 27 39.89 5.69 2.05
CA ALA A 27 39.58 6.85 1.22
C ALA A 27 39.77 8.20 1.94
N PHE A 28 39.84 8.22 3.27
CA PHE A 28 39.83 9.46 4.06
C PHE A 28 41.21 10.14 4.20
N ARG A 29 42.30 9.54 3.70
CA ARG A 29 43.67 9.99 3.98
C ARG A 29 44.39 10.68 2.82
N LEU A 30 43.73 10.94 1.70
CA LEU A 30 44.37 11.47 0.48
C LEU A 30 43.83 12.81 -0.04
N LEU A 31 42.93 13.48 0.69
CA LEU A 31 42.33 14.76 0.24
C LEU A 31 42.49 15.88 1.28
N SER A 32 43.71 16.05 1.81
CA SER A 32 44.05 17.18 2.66
C SER A 32 44.90 18.21 1.90
N THR A 33 44.34 18.88 0.88
CA THR A 33 44.85 20.17 0.40
C THR A 33 43.75 20.98 -0.28
N SER A 34 43.58 22.21 0.21
CA SER A 34 42.98 23.41 -0.41
C SER A 34 41.46 23.45 -0.75
N SER A 35 40.74 24.10 0.17
CA SER A 35 39.81 25.22 -0.05
C SER A 35 38.71 25.11 -1.12
N SER A 36 37.50 24.75 -0.68
CA SER A 36 36.26 25.52 -0.89
C SER A 36 35.15 24.84 -0.09
N SER A 37 34.78 25.43 1.05
CA SER A 37 33.76 24.92 1.96
C SER A 37 32.36 25.10 1.37
N HIS A 38 31.98 24.23 0.44
CA HIS A 38 30.57 23.97 0.19
C HIS A 38 30.11 23.04 1.29
N GLY A 39 29.56 23.66 2.35
CA GLY A 39 29.16 22.99 3.57
C GLY A 39 28.30 21.77 3.28
N VAL A 40 28.76 20.62 3.75
CA VAL A 40 27.82 19.57 4.17
C VAL A 40 26.87 20.27 5.15
N PRO A 41 25.54 20.23 4.95
CA PRO A 41 24.63 20.81 5.92
C PRO A 41 24.97 20.19 7.28
N GLU A 42 25.35 21.05 8.23
CA GLU A 42 25.50 20.70 9.64
C GLU A 42 24.27 19.86 10.04
N PRO A 43 24.45 18.77 10.81
CA PRO A 43 23.31 17.99 11.29
C PRO A 43 22.32 18.98 11.91
N VAL A 44 21.10 19.01 11.38
CA VAL A 44 20.05 19.90 11.87
C VAL A 44 19.99 19.71 13.38
N GLU A 45 20.38 20.73 14.14
CA GLU A 45 20.17 20.78 15.58
C GLU A 45 18.66 20.68 15.80
N VAL A 46 18.20 19.45 16.05
CA VAL A 46 16.82 19.22 16.44
C VAL A 46 16.71 19.90 17.80
N SER A 47 15.93 20.98 17.87
CA SER A 47 15.63 21.63 19.14
C SER A 47 15.29 20.55 20.15
N GLN A 48 15.86 20.62 21.36
CA GLN A 48 15.55 19.72 22.47
C GLN A 48 14.11 19.95 23.01
N GLU A 49 13.19 20.38 22.16
CA GLU A 49 11.77 20.32 22.44
C GLU A 49 11.35 18.86 22.31
N LEU A 50 10.69 18.35 23.36
CA LEU A 50 10.12 17.01 23.36
C LEU A 50 9.16 16.89 22.18
N ARG A 51 9.51 16.04 21.20
CA ARG A 51 8.60 15.72 20.09
C ARG A 51 7.33 15.08 20.63
N PRO A 52 6.15 15.41 20.08
CA PRO A 52 4.90 14.81 20.51
C PRO A 52 4.90 13.31 20.22
N LEU A 53 4.19 12.55 21.07
CA LEU A 53 3.93 11.13 20.81
C LEU A 53 3.02 11.00 19.58
N TYR A 54 3.37 10.11 18.67
CA TYR A 54 2.58 9.85 17.46
C TYR A 54 1.56 8.74 17.73
N LEU A 55 0.28 9.12 17.90
CA LEU A 55 -0.84 8.22 18.17
C LEU A 55 -1.87 8.24 17.02
N ASP A 56 -1.39 8.35 15.77
CA ASP A 56 -2.22 8.48 14.56
C ASP A 56 -1.80 7.50 13.46
N ALA A 57 -1.47 6.27 13.86
CA ALA A 57 -0.94 5.25 12.95
C ALA A 57 -1.96 4.79 11.88
N GLN A 58 -3.26 5.03 12.10
CA GLN A 58 -4.32 4.76 11.11
C GLN A 58 -4.31 5.78 9.96
N ALA A 59 -3.81 7.01 10.18
CA ALA A 59 -3.61 7.97 9.10
C ALA A 59 -2.39 7.58 8.25
N THR A 60 -1.24 7.35 8.86
CA THR A 60 -0.06 6.82 8.17
C THR A 60 0.93 6.24 9.16
N THR A 61 1.86 5.40 8.69
CA THR A 61 2.87 4.76 9.53
C THR A 61 4.28 5.26 9.18
N PRO A 62 5.19 5.38 10.17
CA PRO A 62 6.60 5.58 9.87
C PRO A 62 7.13 4.40 9.04
N LEU A 63 8.05 4.71 8.12
CA LEU A 63 8.65 3.71 7.25
C LEU A 63 9.63 2.84 8.08
N ASP A 64 9.45 1.52 8.06
CA ASP A 64 10.34 0.59 8.78
C ASP A 64 11.77 0.69 8.23
N PRO A 65 12.82 0.84 9.07
CA PRO A 65 14.19 0.96 8.59
C PRO A 65 14.64 -0.14 7.62
N ARG A 66 14.12 -1.37 7.76
CA ARG A 66 14.40 -2.49 6.84
C ARG A 66 13.79 -2.28 5.46
N VAL A 67 12.62 -1.63 5.39
CA VAL A 67 11.98 -1.26 4.13
C VAL A 67 12.80 -0.15 3.45
N LEU A 68 13.29 0.83 4.21
CA LEU A 68 14.14 1.90 3.64
C LEU A 68 15.42 1.32 3.06
N ASP A 69 16.10 0.45 3.81
CA ASP A 69 17.33 -0.21 3.37
C ASP A 69 17.12 -1.02 2.08
N ALA A 70 15.98 -1.73 1.96
CA ALA A 70 15.61 -2.45 0.74
C ALA A 70 15.30 -1.52 -0.44
N MET A 71 14.80 -0.30 -0.20
CA MET A 71 14.47 0.67 -1.25
C MET A 71 15.69 1.43 -1.78
N LEU A 72 16.67 1.73 -0.92
CA LEU A 72 17.82 2.59 -1.25
C LEU A 72 18.61 2.16 -2.51
N PRO A 73 18.88 0.86 -2.77
CA PRO A 73 19.58 0.44 -4.00
C PRO A 73 18.89 0.92 -5.28
N TYR A 74 17.55 0.85 -5.33
CA TYR A 74 16.76 1.20 -6.51
C TYR A 74 16.63 2.71 -6.71
N LEU A 75 16.89 3.50 -5.67
CA LEU A 75 16.91 4.96 -5.72
C LEU A 75 18.30 5.53 -6.05
N THR A 76 19.35 4.69 -6.05
CA THR A 76 20.73 5.15 -6.16
C THR A 76 21.45 4.58 -7.38
N TYR A 77 21.57 3.25 -7.48
CA TYR A 77 22.38 2.60 -8.53
C TYR A 77 21.64 1.51 -9.33
N GLN A 78 20.45 1.05 -8.89
CA GLN A 78 19.56 0.15 -9.63
C GLN A 78 18.29 0.88 -10.10
N TYR A 79 18.46 1.99 -10.80
CA TYR A 79 17.39 2.93 -11.18
C TYR A 79 16.70 2.59 -12.52
N GLY A 80 16.96 1.41 -13.08
CA GLY A 80 16.45 1.03 -14.39
C GLY A 80 14.92 0.93 -14.44
N ASN A 81 14.36 1.23 -15.61
CA ASN A 81 12.92 1.02 -15.86
C ASN A 81 12.67 -0.49 -16.06
N PRO A 82 11.76 -1.13 -15.29
CA PRO A 82 11.48 -2.56 -15.42
C PRO A 82 10.89 -2.95 -16.78
N HIS A 83 10.39 -2.00 -17.57
CA HIS A 83 9.89 -2.24 -18.93
C HIS A 83 10.99 -2.22 -20.01
N SER A 84 12.24 -1.88 -19.65
CA SER A 84 13.37 -1.92 -20.58
C SER A 84 13.87 -3.35 -20.80
N ARG A 85 13.45 -3.98 -21.91
CA ARG A 85 13.74 -5.40 -22.16
C ARG A 85 15.12 -5.70 -22.75
N THR A 86 15.91 -4.69 -23.13
CA THR A 86 17.11 -4.85 -23.96
C THR A 86 18.43 -4.72 -23.21
N HIS A 87 18.42 -4.36 -21.93
CA HIS A 87 19.65 -4.09 -21.17
C HIS A 87 19.55 -4.48 -19.69
N ALA A 88 20.71 -4.72 -19.08
CA ALA A 88 20.83 -5.21 -17.70
C ALA A 88 20.05 -4.38 -16.66
N TYR A 89 20.08 -3.04 -16.75
CA TYR A 89 19.34 -2.18 -15.83
C TYR A 89 17.82 -2.45 -15.81
N GLY A 90 17.23 -2.87 -16.94
CA GLY A 90 15.81 -3.21 -16.97
C GLY A 90 15.55 -4.59 -16.39
N TRP A 91 16.40 -5.57 -16.70
CA TRP A 91 16.28 -6.94 -16.20
C TRP A 91 16.44 -7.03 -14.68
N GLU A 92 17.34 -6.25 -14.07
CA GLU A 92 17.50 -6.21 -12.61
C GLU A 92 16.27 -5.58 -11.92
N SER A 93 15.71 -4.53 -12.52
CA SER A 93 14.53 -3.83 -12.01
C SER A 93 13.25 -4.67 -12.17
N GLU A 94 13.10 -5.38 -13.29
CA GLU A 94 12.02 -6.35 -13.50
C GLU A 94 12.08 -7.48 -12.47
N GLN A 95 13.26 -8.05 -12.23
CA GLN A 95 13.45 -9.08 -11.19
C GLN A 95 13.12 -8.57 -9.78
N ALA A 96 13.43 -7.31 -9.47
CA ALA A 96 13.05 -6.70 -8.19
C ALA A 96 11.54 -6.52 -8.07
N MET A 97 10.88 -6.02 -9.11
CA MET A 97 9.42 -5.87 -9.16
C MET A 97 8.71 -7.22 -8.99
N GLU A 98 9.16 -8.27 -9.68
CA GLU A 98 8.55 -9.60 -9.60
C GLU A 98 8.77 -10.26 -8.23
N ARG A 99 9.92 -10.07 -7.59
CA ARG A 99 10.15 -10.50 -6.19
C ARG A 99 9.22 -9.79 -5.22
N ALA A 100 9.04 -8.47 -5.36
CA ALA A 100 8.11 -7.71 -4.53
C ALA A 100 6.66 -8.19 -4.74
N ARG A 101 6.29 -8.53 -5.99
CA ARG A 101 4.98 -9.09 -6.32
C ARG A 101 4.73 -10.42 -5.62
N GLU A 102 5.72 -11.30 -5.62
CA GLU A 102 5.68 -12.59 -4.93
C GLU A 102 5.52 -12.43 -3.40
N GLN A 103 6.28 -11.52 -2.79
CA GLN A 103 6.18 -11.23 -1.35
C GLN A 103 4.78 -10.73 -0.94
N VAL A 104 4.17 -9.87 -1.75
CA VAL A 104 2.79 -9.40 -1.52
C VAL A 104 1.80 -10.54 -1.69
N ALA A 105 1.97 -11.38 -2.71
CA ALA A 105 1.10 -12.52 -2.98
C ALA A 105 1.14 -13.54 -1.83
N GLU A 106 2.32 -13.88 -1.33
CA GLU A 106 2.52 -14.82 -0.23
C GLU A 106 1.84 -14.32 1.06
N LEU A 107 1.90 -13.02 1.36
CA LEU A 107 1.26 -12.43 2.54
C LEU A 107 -0.26 -12.65 2.58
N ILE A 108 -0.91 -12.65 1.42
CA ILE A 108 -2.38 -12.80 1.30
C ILE A 108 -2.81 -14.17 0.75
N GLY A 109 -1.86 -15.07 0.47
CA GLY A 109 -2.13 -16.40 -0.09
C GLY A 109 -2.65 -16.41 -1.53
N ALA A 110 -2.25 -15.44 -2.36
CA ALA A 110 -2.66 -15.31 -3.76
C ALA A 110 -1.60 -15.83 -4.74
N ASP A 111 -1.95 -16.00 -6.03
CA ASP A 111 -0.96 -16.15 -7.10
C ASP A 111 -0.38 -14.78 -7.47
N LYS A 112 0.93 -14.71 -7.74
CA LYS A 112 1.59 -13.45 -8.12
C LYS A 112 0.93 -12.75 -9.32
N LYS A 113 0.35 -13.50 -10.26
CA LYS A 113 -0.34 -12.94 -11.44
C LYS A 113 -1.61 -12.17 -11.08
N GLU A 114 -2.17 -12.39 -9.89
CA GLU A 114 -3.36 -11.71 -9.38
C GLU A 114 -3.01 -10.36 -8.72
N ILE A 115 -1.73 -10.11 -8.42
CA ILE A 115 -1.28 -8.86 -7.81
C ILE A 115 -1.03 -7.81 -8.88
N ILE A 116 -1.84 -6.75 -8.85
CA ILE A 116 -1.67 -5.57 -9.70
C ILE A 116 -1.20 -4.39 -8.83
N PHE A 117 -0.04 -3.82 -9.16
CA PHE A 117 0.46 -2.64 -8.46
C PHE A 117 -0.30 -1.38 -8.89
N THR A 118 -0.65 -0.56 -7.91
CA THR A 118 -1.30 0.75 -8.08
C THR A 118 -0.56 1.79 -7.23
N SER A 119 -0.93 3.06 -7.34
CA SER A 119 -0.40 4.15 -6.50
C SER A 119 -0.83 4.07 -5.03
N GLY A 120 -1.84 3.25 -4.70
CA GLY A 120 -2.31 3.01 -3.35
C GLY A 120 -3.76 2.56 -3.27
N ALA A 121 -4.25 2.34 -2.04
CA ALA A 121 -5.60 1.81 -1.79
C ALA A 121 -6.74 2.63 -2.42
N THR A 122 -6.61 3.95 -2.52
CA THR A 122 -7.60 4.81 -3.20
C THR A 122 -7.76 4.43 -4.68
N GLU A 123 -6.65 4.23 -5.40
CA GLU A 123 -6.69 3.81 -6.79
C GLU A 123 -7.18 2.37 -6.91
N SER A 124 -6.70 1.45 -6.07
CA SER A 124 -7.16 0.07 -6.05
C SER A 124 -8.68 -0.04 -5.85
N ASN A 125 -9.25 0.70 -4.90
CA ASN A 125 -10.69 0.70 -4.65
C ASN A 125 -11.47 1.28 -5.84
N ASN A 126 -10.94 2.32 -6.50
CA ASN A 126 -11.55 2.87 -7.72
C ASN A 126 -11.55 1.84 -8.85
N ILE A 127 -10.42 1.14 -9.08
CA ILE A 127 -10.29 0.11 -10.11
C ILE A 127 -11.24 -1.05 -9.83
N SER A 128 -11.28 -1.56 -8.59
CA SER A 128 -12.17 -2.67 -8.23
C SER A 128 -13.64 -2.30 -8.40
N VAL A 129 -14.08 -1.18 -7.83
CA VAL A 129 -15.49 -0.79 -7.87
C VAL A 129 -15.94 -0.40 -9.28
N LYS A 130 -15.24 0.55 -9.91
CA LYS A 130 -15.64 1.07 -11.23
C LYS A 130 -15.31 0.08 -12.34
N GLY A 131 -14.19 -0.63 -12.25
CA GLY A 131 -13.77 -1.60 -13.24
C GLY A 131 -14.72 -2.79 -13.32
N VAL A 132 -15.03 -3.43 -12.18
CA VAL A 132 -15.98 -4.56 -12.14
C VAL A 132 -17.37 -4.12 -12.61
N ALA A 133 -17.87 -2.98 -12.10
CA ALA A 133 -19.16 -2.45 -12.52
C ALA A 133 -19.18 -2.23 -14.05
N ARG A 134 -18.25 -1.45 -14.60
CA ARG A 134 -18.23 -1.13 -16.03
C ARG A 134 -18.05 -2.37 -16.92
N PHE A 135 -17.28 -3.36 -16.47
CA PHE A 135 -17.10 -4.63 -17.20
C PHE A 135 -18.42 -5.41 -17.32
N TYR A 136 -19.21 -5.50 -16.25
CA TYR A 136 -20.48 -6.22 -16.24
C TYR A 136 -21.71 -5.38 -16.60
N LYS A 137 -21.54 -4.12 -17.01
CA LYS A 137 -22.61 -3.13 -17.24
C LYS A 137 -23.72 -3.61 -18.18
N SER A 138 -23.43 -4.52 -19.11
CA SER A 138 -24.40 -5.08 -20.06
C SER A 138 -25.38 -6.06 -19.42
N LYS A 139 -25.01 -6.69 -18.30
CA LYS A 139 -25.79 -7.75 -17.63
C LYS A 139 -26.22 -7.37 -16.21
N LYS A 140 -25.47 -6.51 -15.54
CA LYS A 140 -25.61 -6.18 -14.13
C LYS A 140 -25.62 -4.66 -13.96
N ARG A 141 -26.44 -4.14 -13.04
CA ARG A 141 -26.60 -2.70 -12.81
C ARG A 141 -26.76 -2.32 -11.33
N HIS A 142 -26.38 -3.24 -10.43
CA HIS A 142 -26.50 -3.03 -9.00
C HIS A 142 -25.18 -3.30 -8.26
N VAL A 143 -24.82 -2.41 -7.34
CA VAL A 143 -23.69 -2.55 -6.42
C VAL A 143 -24.18 -2.43 -4.99
N ILE A 144 -23.63 -3.24 -4.10
CA ILE A 144 -23.92 -3.18 -2.66
C ILE A 144 -22.63 -2.77 -1.95
N THR A 145 -22.75 -1.84 -1.01
CA THR A 145 -21.64 -1.38 -0.16
C THR A 145 -22.15 -1.03 1.24
N THR A 146 -21.27 -0.72 2.19
CA THR A 146 -21.66 -0.30 3.55
C THR A 146 -21.62 1.23 3.71
N GLN A 147 -22.41 1.77 4.63
CA GLN A 147 -22.37 3.21 4.97
C GLN A 147 -21.05 3.63 5.64
N THR A 148 -20.29 2.67 6.18
CA THR A 148 -19.05 2.88 6.93
C THR A 148 -17.79 2.63 6.11
N GLU A 149 -17.90 2.44 4.78
CA GLU A 149 -16.73 2.31 3.93
C GLU A 149 -15.86 3.58 3.92
N HIS A 150 -14.60 3.42 3.54
CA HIS A 150 -13.73 4.56 3.27
C HIS A 150 -14.28 5.41 2.10
N LYS A 151 -14.07 6.73 2.16
CA LYS A 151 -14.58 7.70 1.17
C LYS A 151 -14.30 7.32 -0.27
N CYS A 152 -13.14 6.73 -0.58
CA CYS A 152 -12.80 6.34 -1.94
C CYS A 152 -13.77 5.29 -2.54
N VAL A 153 -14.37 4.43 -1.73
CA VAL A 153 -15.41 3.49 -2.16
C VAL A 153 -16.75 4.21 -2.30
N LEU A 154 -17.14 4.99 -1.29
CA LEU A 154 -18.40 5.74 -1.30
C LEU A 154 -18.48 6.71 -2.49
N ASP A 155 -17.42 7.48 -2.75
CA ASP A 155 -17.36 8.41 -3.87
C ASP A 155 -17.25 7.69 -5.22
N SER A 156 -16.65 6.49 -5.24
CA SER A 156 -16.69 5.64 -6.43
C SER A 156 -18.10 5.13 -6.73
N CYS A 157 -18.85 4.77 -5.70
CA CYS A 157 -20.24 4.36 -5.83
C CYS A 157 -21.13 5.53 -6.28
N ARG A 158 -20.97 6.72 -5.68
CA ARG A 158 -21.67 7.94 -6.14
C ARG A 158 -21.38 8.28 -7.60
N ALA A 159 -20.13 8.11 -8.04
CA ALA A 159 -19.79 8.28 -9.45
C ALA A 159 -20.52 7.25 -10.33
N LEU A 160 -20.66 6.01 -9.89
CA LEU A 160 -21.45 5.00 -10.61
C LEU A 160 -22.96 5.32 -10.61
N GLU A 161 -23.50 5.87 -9.52
CA GLU A 161 -24.91 6.35 -9.47
C GLU A 161 -25.15 7.39 -10.56
N ASN A 162 -24.24 8.36 -10.72
CA ASN A 162 -24.29 9.35 -11.81
C ASN A 162 -24.16 8.72 -13.21
N GLU A 163 -23.56 7.53 -13.33
CA GLU A 163 -23.49 6.73 -14.56
C GLU A 163 -24.73 5.84 -14.77
N GLY A 164 -25.74 5.94 -13.90
CA GLY A 164 -27.00 5.18 -13.98
C GLY A 164 -26.93 3.77 -13.39
N TRP A 165 -26.12 3.58 -12.35
CA TRP A 165 -26.12 2.37 -11.52
C TRP A 165 -27.02 2.53 -10.29
N ALA A 166 -27.61 1.43 -9.84
CA ALA A 166 -28.22 1.36 -8.52
C ALA A 166 -27.14 1.00 -7.49
N VAL A 167 -27.07 1.74 -6.38
CA VAL A 167 -26.19 1.41 -5.26
C VAL A 167 -27.01 1.26 -3.99
N THR A 168 -26.84 0.14 -3.29
CA THR A 168 -27.39 -0.05 -1.95
C THR A 168 -26.30 0.20 -0.92
N TYR A 169 -26.51 1.17 -0.03
CA TYR A 169 -25.64 1.47 1.10
C TYR A 169 -26.22 0.84 2.38
N LEU A 170 -25.74 -0.35 2.72
CA LEU A 170 -26.20 -1.11 3.88
C LEU A 170 -25.90 -0.35 5.19
N PRO A 171 -26.89 -0.22 6.09
CA PRO A 171 -26.63 0.24 7.44
C PRO A 171 -25.76 -0.79 8.19
N VAL A 172 -25.10 -0.33 9.24
CA VAL A 172 -24.39 -1.20 10.18
C VAL A 172 -25.10 -1.19 11.53
N GLN A 173 -24.91 -2.27 12.29
CA GLN A 173 -25.35 -2.34 13.68
C GLN A 173 -24.61 -1.31 14.53
N LYS A 174 -25.07 -1.07 15.77
CA LYS A 174 -24.36 -0.19 16.72
C LYS A 174 -22.93 -0.65 17.02
N SER A 175 -22.64 -1.93 16.82
CA SER A 175 -21.30 -2.52 16.91
C SER A 175 -20.39 -2.18 15.72
N GLY A 176 -20.92 -1.57 14.66
CA GLY A 176 -20.23 -1.36 13.39
C GLY A 176 -20.26 -2.58 12.44
N LEU A 177 -20.81 -3.71 12.88
CA LEU A 177 -20.91 -4.93 12.07
C LEU A 177 -22.05 -4.85 11.05
N VAL A 178 -21.84 -5.39 9.86
CA VAL A 178 -22.89 -5.59 8.87
C VAL A 178 -23.79 -6.76 9.27
N SER A 179 -25.09 -6.63 9.04
CA SER A 179 -26.05 -7.73 9.15
C SER A 179 -25.94 -8.60 7.90
N LEU A 180 -25.67 -9.90 8.05
CA LEU A 180 -25.58 -10.82 6.92
C LEU A 180 -26.95 -11.08 6.30
N GLU A 181 -28.00 -11.04 7.12
CA GLU A 181 -29.39 -11.13 6.69
C GLU A 181 -29.78 -9.93 5.82
N ASP A 182 -29.38 -8.71 6.21
CA ASP A 182 -29.64 -7.51 5.40
C ASP A 182 -28.84 -7.53 4.10
N LEU A 183 -27.60 -8.05 4.14
CA LEU A 183 -26.77 -8.24 2.95
C LEU A 183 -27.44 -9.22 1.98
N GLU A 184 -27.86 -10.39 2.46
CA GLU A 184 -28.54 -11.41 1.64
C GLU A 184 -29.85 -10.85 1.04
N ALA A 185 -30.65 -10.15 1.85
CA ALA A 185 -31.89 -9.54 1.39
C ALA A 185 -31.67 -8.42 0.34
N ALA A 186 -30.53 -7.74 0.37
CA ALA A 186 -30.16 -6.73 -0.62
C ALA A 186 -29.62 -7.33 -1.92
N MET A 187 -29.22 -8.60 -1.94
CA MET A 187 -28.73 -9.25 -3.17
C MET A 187 -29.87 -9.45 -4.18
N ARG A 188 -29.60 -9.08 -5.43
CA ARG A 188 -30.54 -9.17 -6.56
C ARG A 188 -29.91 -9.93 -7.71
N SER A 189 -30.74 -10.38 -8.65
CA SER A 189 -30.25 -11.04 -9.86
C SER A 189 -29.34 -10.15 -10.73
N ASP A 190 -29.45 -8.82 -10.61
CA ASP A 190 -28.65 -7.82 -11.31
C ASP A 190 -27.48 -7.26 -10.48
N THR A 191 -27.20 -7.79 -9.27
CA THR A 191 -26.03 -7.42 -8.46
C THR A 191 -24.74 -7.85 -9.16
N ALA A 192 -23.84 -6.88 -9.37
CA ALA A 192 -22.52 -7.04 -9.97
C ALA A 192 -21.42 -7.22 -8.91
N LEU A 193 -21.50 -6.45 -7.83
CA LEU A 193 -20.43 -6.31 -6.85
C LEU A 193 -21.01 -6.05 -5.46
N VAL A 194 -20.39 -6.68 -4.47
CA VAL A 194 -20.52 -6.34 -3.05
C VAL A 194 -19.15 -5.85 -2.58
N SER A 195 -19.07 -4.68 -1.96
CA SER A 195 -17.83 -4.11 -1.39
C SER A 195 -18.01 -3.90 0.11
N VAL A 196 -17.24 -4.65 0.91
CA VAL A 196 -17.21 -4.52 2.37
C VAL A 196 -15.75 -4.53 2.81
N MET A 197 -15.30 -3.50 3.52
CA MET A 197 -13.94 -3.40 4.02
C MET A 197 -13.68 -4.40 5.16
N THR A 198 -12.48 -4.99 5.17
CA THR A 198 -12.10 -5.99 6.20
C THR A 198 -12.02 -5.38 7.60
N VAL A 199 -11.38 -4.22 7.73
CA VAL A 199 -11.21 -3.52 9.01
C VAL A 199 -11.52 -2.04 8.82
N ASN A 200 -12.41 -1.49 9.62
CA ASN A 200 -12.76 -0.07 9.54
C ASN A 200 -11.60 0.82 10.04
N ASN A 201 -11.25 1.85 9.27
CA ASN A 201 -10.12 2.73 9.56
C ASN A 201 -10.37 3.73 10.70
N GLU A 202 -11.62 3.96 11.10
CA GLU A 202 -12.00 4.91 12.16
C GLU A 202 -12.22 4.20 13.50
N ILE A 203 -13.03 3.14 13.51
CA ILE A 203 -13.44 2.44 14.74
C ILE A 203 -12.78 1.06 14.93
N GLY A 204 -12.00 0.58 13.95
CA GLY A 204 -11.24 -0.67 14.08
C GLY A 204 -12.08 -1.97 14.05
N VAL A 205 -13.38 -1.87 13.74
CA VAL A 205 -14.27 -3.03 13.66
C VAL A 205 -13.86 -3.93 12.49
N ILE A 206 -13.83 -5.24 12.74
CA ILE A 206 -13.48 -6.26 11.75
C ILE A 206 -14.77 -6.90 11.24
N GLN A 207 -15.01 -6.84 9.94
CA GLN A 207 -16.18 -7.47 9.31
C GLN A 207 -15.95 -8.98 9.10
N PRO A 208 -17.01 -9.80 9.07
CA PRO A 208 -16.92 -11.22 8.74
C PRO A 208 -16.73 -11.42 7.24
N ILE A 209 -15.49 -11.24 6.75
CA ILE A 209 -15.09 -11.44 5.34
C ILE A 209 -14.96 -12.91 4.98
#